data_AF-A0A125RYZ6-F1
#
_entry.id   AF-A0A125RYZ6-F1
#
_cell.length_a   1.000
_cell.length_b   1.000
_cell.length_c   1.000
_cell.angle_alpha   90.00
_cell.angle_beta   90.00
_cell.angle_gamma   90.00
#
_symmetry.space_group_name_H-M   'P 1'
#
loop_
_entity.id
_entity.type
_entity.pdbx_description
1 polymer ?
#
loop_
_entity_poly.entity_id
_entity_poly.type
_entity_poly.pdbx_seq_one_letter_code
_entity_poly.pdbx_strand_id
1 'polypeptide(L)'
;FLTQAFASSILLFAIILMMMSFNLNWMNNNFYELLILSTLLLKNGAAPFHFWFPGVMEGLSWINGLILMTWQKIAPLMLISYNINYNFFLVAIILSMIIGALGGLNQTS
;
A
#
# COMPACT_ATOMS: atom_id res chain seq x y z
N PHE A 1 -9.76 -5.12 -8.99
CA PHE A 1 -10.83 -4.17 -8.58
C PHE A 1 -11.08 -4.22 -7.07
N LEU A 2 -11.51 -5.37 -6.53
CA LEU A 2 -11.98 -5.48 -5.14
C LEU A 2 -10.95 -5.02 -4.10
N THR A 3 -9.68 -5.43 -4.24
CA THR A 3 -8.59 -5.02 -3.34
C THR A 3 -8.36 -3.50 -3.34
N GLN A 4 -8.36 -2.88 -4.53
CA GLN A 4 -8.16 -1.44 -4.69
C GLN A 4 -9.36 -0.62 -4.18
N ALA A 5 -10.58 -1.10 -4.43
CA ALA A 5 -11.81 -0.47 -3.90
C ALA A 5 -11.84 -0.52 -2.37
N PHE A 6 -11.48 -1.68 -1.80
CA PHE A 6 -11.34 -1.84 -0.36
C PHE A 6 -10.28 -0.90 0.22
N ALA A 7 -9.10 -0.82 -0.40
CA ALA A 7 -8.04 0.12 -0.01
C ALA A 7 -8.54 1.58 0.03
N SER A 8 -9.27 2.02 -1.01
CA SER A 8 -9.81 3.37 -1.06
C SER A 8 -10.86 3.64 0.01
N SER A 9 -11.72 2.66 0.31
CA SER A 9 -12.73 2.81 1.35
C SER A 9 -12.11 2.96 2.75
N ILE A 10 -11.06 2.18 3.05
CA ILE A 10 -10.34 2.29 4.32
C ILE A 10 -9.55 3.60 4.39
N LEU A 11 -8.92 4.02 3.28
CA LEU A 11 -8.20 5.29 3.24
C LEU A 11 -9.12 6.47 3.54
N LEU A 12 -10.31 6.50 2.92
CA LEU A 12 -11.31 7.52 3.18
C LEU A 12 -11.81 7.47 4.64
N PHE A 13 -12.07 6.27 5.16
CA PHE A 13 -12.46 6.09 6.55
C PHE A 13 -11.38 6.58 7.53
N ALA A 14 -10.10 6.28 7.27
CA ALA A 14 -8.98 6.72 8.09
C ALA A 14 -8.84 8.25 8.12
N ILE A 15 -9.04 8.92 6.97
CA ILE A 15 -9.02 10.39 6.90
C ILE A 15 -10.19 10.99 7.69
N ILE A 16 -11.39 10.43 7.57
CA ILE A 16 -12.55 10.91 8.35
C ILE A 16 -12.30 10.74 9.85
N LEU A 17 -11.78 9.57 10.28
CA LEU A 17 -11.44 9.34 11.69
C LEU A 17 -10.42 10.34 12.21
N MET A 18 -9.35 10.60 11.43
CA MET A 18 -8.32 11.57 11.78
C MET A 18 -8.90 12.99 11.94
N MET A 19 -9.79 13.40 11.03
CA MET A 19 -10.46 14.70 11.11
C MET A 19 -11.35 14.81 12.36
N MET A 20 -12.10 13.76 12.69
CA MET A 20 -12.96 13.76 13.87
C MET A 20 -12.15 13.78 15.16
N SER A 21 -11.03 13.05 15.24
CA SER A 21 -10.16 13.07 16.41
C SER A 21 -9.46 14.40 16.62
N PHE A 22 -9.07 15.07 15.51
CA PHE A 22 -8.47 16.40 15.58
C PHE A 22 -9.44 17.42 16.21
N ASN A 23 -10.70 17.39 15.80
CA ASN A 23 -11.74 18.24 16.39
C ASN A 23 -12.00 17.96 17.88
N LEU A 24 -11.82 16.70 18.32
CA LEU A 24 -12.02 16.27 19.70
C LEU A 24 -10.77 16.41 20.58
N ASN A 25 -9.66 16.96 20.04
CA ASN A 25 -8.37 17.09 20.72
C ASN A 25 -7.78 15.75 21.22
N TRP A 26 -8.17 14.63 20.62
CA TRP A 26 -7.63 13.30 20.94
C TRP A 26 -6.34 13.08 20.15
N MET A 27 -5.21 13.33 20.81
CA MET A 27 -3.86 13.17 20.24
C MET A 27 -3.45 11.69 20.20
N ASN A 28 -3.92 10.94 19.20
CA ASN A 28 -3.33 9.64 18.88
C ASN A 28 -2.93 9.56 17.40
N ASN A 29 -2.09 10.50 16.98
CA ASN A 29 -1.68 10.68 15.58
C ASN A 29 -1.04 9.42 14.97
N ASN A 30 -0.27 8.67 15.77
CA ASN A 30 0.45 7.48 15.31
C ASN A 30 -0.47 6.37 14.77
N PHE A 31 -1.68 6.22 15.34
CA PHE A 31 -2.62 5.20 14.89
C PHE A 31 -3.19 5.53 13.50
N TYR A 32 -3.57 6.79 13.27
CA TYR A 32 -4.13 7.22 11.98
C TYR A 32 -3.08 7.22 10.88
N GLU A 33 -1.85 7.66 11.18
CA GLU A 33 -0.72 7.56 10.25
C GLU A 33 -0.43 6.12 9.85
N LEU A 34 -0.46 5.18 10.82
CA LEU A 34 -0.27 3.76 10.55
C LEU A 34 -1.40 3.18 9.67
N LEU A 35 -2.65 3.55 9.95
CA LEU A 35 -3.81 3.18 9.12
C LEU A 35 -3.64 3.69 7.69
N ILE A 36 -3.36 4.98 7.52
CA ILE A 36 -3.15 5.58 6.19
C ILE A 36 -2.00 4.88 5.47
N LEU A 37 -0.85 4.69 6.13
CA LEU A 37 0.32 4.02 5.55
C LEU A 37 -0.01 2.57 5.13
N SER A 38 -0.75 1.81 5.95
CA SER A 38 -1.16 0.44 5.60
C SER A 38 -2.02 0.38 4.35
N THR A 39 -2.95 1.33 4.17
CA THR A 39 -3.80 1.40 2.95
C THR A 39 -3.01 1.77 1.71
N LEU A 40 -2.03 2.67 1.84
CA LEU A 40 -1.15 3.08 0.75
C LEU A 40 -0.22 1.93 0.33
N LEU A 41 0.30 1.15 1.30
CA LEU A 41 1.06 -0.07 1.02
C LEU A 41 0.19 -1.13 0.32
N LEU A 42 -1.08 -1.28 0.70
CA LEU A 42 -2.02 -2.18 0.03
C LEU A 42 -2.28 -1.76 -1.42
N LYS A 43 -2.49 -0.46 -1.68
CA LYS A 43 -2.61 0.07 -3.05
C LYS A 43 -1.34 -0.15 -3.87
N ASN A 44 -0.18 0.02 -3.24
CA ASN A 44 1.12 -0.21 -3.83
C ASN A 44 1.43 -1.71 -4.01
N GLY A 45 0.69 -2.64 -3.38
CA GLY A 45 1.04 -4.07 -3.43
C GLY A 45 2.39 -4.38 -2.77
N ALA A 46 2.81 -3.58 -1.79
CA ALA A 46 3.99 -3.86 -0.98
C ALA A 46 3.65 -4.86 0.13
N ALA A 47 4.66 -5.59 0.62
CA ALA A 47 4.47 -6.49 1.74
C ALA A 47 4.02 -5.74 3.01
N PRO A 48 3.18 -6.36 3.88
CA PRO A 48 2.63 -7.73 3.77
C PRO A 48 1.46 -7.87 2.78
N PHE A 49 0.95 -6.79 2.20
CA PHE A 49 -0.25 -6.76 1.35
C PHE A 49 0.00 -7.03 -0.14
N HIS A 50 1.01 -7.81 -0.47
CA HIS A 50 1.52 -8.01 -1.84
C HIS A 50 0.80 -9.10 -2.63
N PHE A 51 0.07 -10.03 -1.97
CA PHE A 51 -0.46 -11.24 -2.60
C PHE A 51 -1.40 -11.02 -3.79
N TRP A 52 -2.09 -9.87 -3.86
CA TRP A 52 -2.97 -9.58 -4.98
C TRP A 52 -2.20 -9.26 -6.27
N PHE A 53 -0.93 -8.89 -6.15
CA PHE A 53 -0.17 -8.32 -7.25
C PHE A 53 0.32 -9.36 -8.28
N PRO A 54 0.94 -10.50 -7.90
CA PRO A 54 1.42 -11.49 -8.87
C PRO A 54 0.28 -12.08 -9.73
N GLY A 55 -0.82 -12.50 -9.09
CA GLY A 55 -1.96 -13.09 -9.81
C GLY A 55 -2.68 -12.10 -10.73
N VAL A 56 -2.65 -10.79 -10.43
CA VAL A 56 -3.15 -9.78 -11.37
C VAL A 56 -2.17 -9.59 -12.53
N MET A 57 -0.87 -9.62 -12.30
CA MET A 57 0.12 -9.46 -13.38
C MET A 57 0.10 -10.59 -14.39
N GLU A 58 -0.05 -11.84 -13.95
CA GLU A 58 -0.15 -12.99 -14.85
C GLU A 58 -1.37 -12.92 -15.79
N GLY A 59 -2.45 -12.26 -15.36
CA GLY A 59 -3.68 -12.12 -16.12
C GLY A 59 -3.76 -10.90 -17.05
N LEU A 60 -2.74 -10.03 -17.09
CA LEU A 60 -2.76 -8.78 -17.85
C LEU A 60 -1.95 -8.86 -19.15
N SER A 61 -2.34 -8.03 -20.13
CA SER A 61 -1.49 -7.78 -21.31
C SER A 61 -0.24 -6.97 -20.91
N TRP A 62 0.85 -7.10 -21.67
CA TRP A 62 2.11 -6.41 -21.40
C TRP A 62 1.97 -4.90 -21.18
N ILE A 63 1.16 -4.22 -22.00
CA ILE A 63 0.93 -2.78 -21.88
C ILE A 63 0.22 -2.44 -20.57
N ASN A 64 -0.79 -3.22 -20.18
CA ASN A 64 -1.50 -3.00 -18.93
C ASN A 64 -0.62 -3.35 -17.72
N GLY A 65 0.23 -4.37 -17.83
CA GLY A 65 1.24 -4.71 -16.83
C GLY A 65 2.26 -3.58 -16.63
N LEU A 66 2.75 -2.97 -17.72
CA LEU A 66 3.64 -1.81 -17.65
C LEU A 66 2.99 -0.62 -16.94
N ILE A 67 1.73 -0.30 -17.27
CA ILE A 67 0.96 0.77 -16.60
C ILE A 67 0.81 0.47 -15.10
N LEU A 68 0.56 -0.78 -14.73
CA LEU A 68 0.38 -1.20 -13.35
C LEU A 68 1.71 -1.17 -12.56
N MET A 69 2.83 -1.55 -13.19
CA MET A 69 4.18 -1.49 -12.61
C MET A 69 4.68 -0.06 -12.39
N THR A 70 4.27 0.89 -13.22
CA THR A 70 4.86 2.24 -13.26
C THR A 70 3.87 3.32 -12.85
N TRP A 71 2.89 3.58 -13.72
CA TRP A 71 1.96 4.70 -13.59
C TRP A 71 1.13 4.64 -12.31
N GLN A 72 0.63 3.44 -11.96
CA GLN A 72 -0.20 3.25 -10.76
C GLN A 72 0.57 3.39 -9.44
N LYS A 73 1.91 3.36 -9.47
CA LYS A 73 2.77 3.49 -8.27
C LYS A 73 2.99 4.93 -7.84
N ILE A 74 2.88 5.89 -8.77
CA ILE A 74 3.25 7.29 -8.56
C ILE A 74 2.40 7.92 -7.45
N ALA A 75 1.07 7.83 -7.54
CA ALA A 75 0.18 8.48 -6.57
C ALA A 75 0.31 7.90 -5.15
N PRO A 76 0.33 6.56 -4.92
CA PRO A 76 0.59 6.00 -3.60
C PRO A 76 1.94 6.42 -3.01
N LEU A 77 3.02 6.43 -3.81
CA LEU A 77 4.35 6.81 -3.34
C LEU A 77 4.43 8.29 -2.95
N MET A 78 3.79 9.18 -3.73
CA MET A 78 3.70 10.60 -3.36
C MET A 78 2.99 10.78 -2.02
N LEU A 79 1.87 10.09 -1.78
CA LEU A 79 1.14 10.19 -0.51
C LEU A 79 1.94 9.63 0.67
N ILE A 80 2.69 8.54 0.45
CA ILE A 80 3.59 7.99 1.49
C ILE A 80 4.65 9.03 1.87
N SER A 81 5.21 9.79 0.92
CA SER A 81 6.24 10.79 1.23
C SER A 81 5.78 11.92 2.16
N TYR A 82 4.47 12.20 2.21
CA TYR A 82 3.92 13.23 3.10
C TYR A 82 3.61 12.72 4.51
N ASN A 83 3.28 11.44 4.67
CA ASN A 83 2.81 10.86 5.92
C ASN A 83 3.68 9.65 6.33
N ILE A 84 4.93 9.91 6.70
CA ILE A 84 5.90 8.85 6.97
C ILE A 84 5.92 8.48 8.46
N ASN A 85 5.27 7.36 8.79
CA ASN A 85 5.63 6.59 9.98
C ASN A 85 6.82 5.68 9.64
N TYR A 86 8.04 6.16 9.93
CA TYR A 86 9.30 5.54 9.50
C TYR A 86 9.47 4.09 9.97
N ASN A 87 9.08 3.79 11.21
CA ASN A 87 9.28 2.46 11.79
C ASN A 87 8.49 1.39 11.03
N PHE A 88 7.20 1.65 10.76
CA PHE A 88 6.37 0.70 10.03
C PHE A 88 6.78 0.59 8.57
N PHE A 89 7.16 1.71 7.94
CA PHE A 89 7.60 1.71 6.56
C PHE A 89 8.89 0.89 6.36
N LEU A 90 9.86 0.98 7.27
CA LEU A 90 11.08 0.16 7.23
C LEU A 90 10.77 -1.33 7.33
N VAL A 91 9.85 -1.73 8.22
CA VAL A 91 9.42 -3.13 8.33
C VAL A 91 8.79 -3.61 7.01
N ALA A 92 7.94 -2.80 6.39
CA ALA A 92 7.35 -3.11 5.09
C ALA A 92 8.40 -3.28 3.98
N ILE A 93 9.43 -2.42 3.96
CA ILE A 93 10.54 -2.53 3.00
C ILE A 93 11.28 -3.85 3.18
N ILE A 94 11.71 -4.18 4.41
CA ILE A 94 12.47 -5.41 4.68
C ILE A 94 11.65 -6.64 4.28
N LEU A 95 10.37 -6.68 4.65
CA LEU A 95 9.46 -7.75 4.25
C LEU A 95 9.32 -7.84 2.74
N SER A 96 9.18 -6.70 2.05
CA SER A 96 9.04 -6.68 0.60
C SER A 96 10.27 -7.21 -0.12
N MET A 97 11.48 -6.92 0.40
CA MET A 97 12.72 -7.47 -0.14
C MET A 97 12.79 -8.98 0.02
N ILE A 98 12.49 -9.50 1.21
CA ILE A 98 12.56 -10.94 1.50
C ILE A 98 11.54 -11.70 0.64
N ILE A 99 10.29 -11.24 0.64
CA ILE A 99 9.21 -11.94 -0.06
C ILE A 99 9.36 -11.82 -1.58
N GLY A 100 9.80 -10.65 -2.08
CA GLY A 100 10.09 -10.47 -3.50
C GLY A 100 11.23 -11.37 -3.97
N ALA A 101 12.32 -11.46 -3.20
CA ALA A 101 13.46 -12.32 -3.54
C ALA A 101 13.08 -13.80 -3.52
N LEU A 102 12.44 -14.29 -2.45
CA LEU A 102 12.05 -15.69 -2.34
C LEU A 102 10.95 -16.08 -3.33
N GLY A 103 9.96 -15.20 -3.53
CA GLY A 103 8.85 -15.44 -4.47
C GLY A 103 9.33 -15.50 -5.91
N GLY A 104 10.26 -14.63 -6.30
CA GLY A 104 10.80 -14.59 -7.66
C GLY A 104 11.64 -15.82 -8.02
N LEU A 105 12.33 -16.45 -7.06
CA LEU A 105 13.13 -17.65 -7.32
C LEU A 105 12.30 -18.85 -7.79
N ASN A 106 11.01 -18.90 -7.41
CA ASN A 106 10.12 -20.01 -7.75
C ASN A 106 9.15 -19.69 -8.89
N GLN A 107 9.34 -18.56 -9.58
CA GLN A 107 8.46 -18.13 -10.67
C GLN A 107 9.07 -18.53 -12.03
N THR A 108 8.31 -19.31 -12.80
CA THR A 108 8.74 -19.80 -14.14
C THR A 108 8.05 -19.08 -15.30
N SER A 109 7.01 -18.30 -14.98
CA SER A 109 6.20 -17.51 -15.92
C SER A 109 6.96 -16.29 -16.44
#